data_AF-A0A1H9G0X7-F1
#
_entry.id   AF-A0A1H9G0X7-F1
#
_cell.length_a   1.000
_cell.length_b   1.000
_cell.length_c   1.000
_cell.angle_alpha   90.00
_cell.angle_beta   90.00
_cell.angle_gamma   90.00
#
_symmetry.space_group_name_H-M   'P 1'
#
loop_
_entity.id
_entity.type
_entity.pdbx_description
1 polymer ?
#
loop_
_entity_poly.entity_id
_entity_poly.type
_entity_poly.pdbx_seq_one_letter_code
_entity_poly.pdbx_strand_id
1 'polypeptide(L)'
;MTEQNDIPIENKTEATGNQGMQVNVRMQQGEHAGQPLYSNFASIQGGQGVVIVDFGFLDPQTMNTLNQLVRSGKRVPDTVGARMSCRIALSVEAAHNLAHQLNQLLQKK
;
A
#
# COMPACT_ATOMS: atom_id res chain seq x y z
N MET A 1 -17.14 71.30 2.04
CA MET A 1 -18.20 70.31 2.34
C MET A 1 -18.10 69.26 1.26
N THR A 2 -17.25 68.24 1.48
CA THR A 2 -17.58 66.92 2.06
C THR A 2 -18.32 66.06 1.02
N GLU A 3 -17.98 64.82 0.70
CA GLU A 3 -17.07 63.87 1.32
C GLU A 3 -16.72 62.78 0.31
N GLN A 4 -15.46 62.37 0.36
CA GLN A 4 -14.95 61.09 -0.06
C GLN A 4 -15.72 59.97 0.64
N ASN A 5 -16.17 58.96 -0.11
CA ASN A 5 -16.44 57.65 0.47
C ASN A 5 -15.88 56.57 -0.45
N ASP A 6 -14.66 56.17 -0.08
CA ASP A 6 -14.07 54.89 -0.37
C ASP A 6 -15.10 53.77 -0.12
N ILE A 7 -15.39 53.00 -1.16
CA ILE A 7 -15.78 51.61 -1.00
C ILE A 7 -14.68 50.80 -1.68
N PRO A 8 -13.75 50.19 -0.92
CA PRO A 8 -12.95 49.12 -1.46
C PRO A 8 -13.95 48.01 -1.76
N ILE A 9 -14.11 47.68 -3.05
CA ILE A 9 -14.79 46.45 -3.44
C ILE A 9 -13.87 45.35 -2.92
N GLU A 10 -14.22 44.85 -1.74
CA GLU A 10 -13.60 43.73 -1.09
C GLU A 10 -13.63 42.60 -2.10
N ASN A 11 -12.48 42.33 -2.71
CA ASN A 11 -12.27 41.20 -3.59
C ASN A 11 -12.27 39.97 -2.69
N LYS A 12 -13.46 39.59 -2.24
CA LYS A 12 -13.74 38.27 -1.70
C LYS A 12 -13.72 37.36 -2.92
N THR A 13 -12.50 37.13 -3.42
CA THR A 13 -12.13 35.85 -4.01
C THR A 13 -12.42 34.86 -2.91
N GLU A 14 -13.68 34.44 -2.84
CA GLU A 14 -14.06 33.24 -2.12
C GLU A 14 -13.09 32.22 -2.66
N ALA A 15 -12.14 31.86 -1.78
CA ALA A 15 -11.38 30.65 -1.94
C ALA A 15 -12.44 29.59 -2.15
N THR A 16 -12.69 29.30 -3.42
CA THR A 16 -13.30 28.06 -3.88
C THR A 16 -12.23 27.06 -3.49
N GLY A 17 -12.24 26.74 -2.19
CA GLY A 17 -11.49 25.66 -1.63
C GLY A 17 -11.79 24.53 -2.59
N ASN A 18 -10.73 24.05 -3.24
CA ASN A 18 -10.79 22.94 -4.15
C ASN A 18 -11.32 21.77 -3.30
N GLN A 19 -12.64 21.68 -3.17
CA GLN A 19 -13.33 20.66 -2.43
C GLN A 19 -13.17 19.44 -3.29
N GLY A 20 -12.02 18.78 -3.11
CA GLY A 20 -11.65 17.59 -3.86
C GLY A 20 -12.83 16.64 -3.83
N MET A 21 -13.36 16.32 -5.00
CA MET A 21 -14.51 15.45 -5.12
C MET A 21 -14.12 14.07 -4.62
N GLN A 22 -14.65 13.68 -3.46
CA GLN A 22 -14.39 12.36 -2.89
C GLN A 22 -15.26 11.32 -3.60
N VAL A 23 -14.61 10.40 -4.32
CA VAL A 23 -15.29 9.29 -5.00
C VAL A 23 -15.07 8.01 -4.21
N ASN A 24 -16.16 7.31 -3.87
CA ASN A 24 -16.09 6.00 -3.25
C ASN A 24 -15.99 4.92 -4.33
N VAL A 25 -14.96 4.09 -4.26
CA VAL A 25 -14.77 2.95 -5.16
C VAL A 25 -15.23 1.68 -4.45
N ARG A 26 -16.19 0.96 -5.03
CA ARG A 26 -16.65 -0.35 -4.54
C ARG A 26 -16.16 -1.44 -5.48
N MET A 27 -15.36 -2.35 -4.96
CA MET A 27 -14.89 -3.52 -5.71
C MET A 27 -16.00 -4.57 -5.82
N GLN A 28 -16.17 -5.16 -7.00
CA GLN A 28 -16.98 -6.36 -7.22
C GLN A 28 -16.05 -7.58 -7.32
N GLN A 29 -16.48 -8.74 -6.81
CA GLN A 29 -15.67 -9.95 -6.89
C GLN A 29 -15.58 -10.42 -8.34
N GLY A 30 -14.37 -10.54 -8.88
CA GLY A 30 -14.11 -11.27 -10.12
C GLY A 30 -14.14 -12.79 -9.90
N GLU A 31 -14.11 -13.57 -10.98
CA GLU A 31 -14.24 -15.04 -10.93
C GLU A 31 -13.26 -15.74 -9.99
N HIS A 32 -12.05 -15.18 -9.81
CA HIS A 32 -11.00 -15.72 -8.95
C HIS A 32 -10.91 -15.05 -7.56
N ALA A 33 -11.80 -14.12 -7.23
CA ALA A 33 -11.78 -13.34 -5.99
C ALA A 33 -12.79 -13.81 -4.92
N GLY A 34 -13.49 -14.93 -5.17
CA GLY A 34 -14.57 -15.42 -4.30
C GLY A 34 -14.12 -15.87 -2.91
N GLN A 35 -12.87 -16.32 -2.77
CA GLN A 35 -12.28 -16.67 -1.47
C GLN A 35 -10.93 -15.96 -1.28
N PRO A 36 -10.67 -15.34 -0.11
CA PRO A 36 -9.39 -14.70 0.16
C PRO A 36 -8.28 -15.74 0.25
N LEU A 37 -7.13 -15.43 -0.38
CA LEU A 37 -5.91 -16.19 -0.20
C LEU A 37 -5.14 -15.65 1.01
N TYR A 38 -4.66 -16.54 1.87
CA TYR A 38 -3.80 -16.16 2.98
C TYR A 38 -2.34 -16.05 2.55
N SER A 39 -1.65 -15.06 3.11
CA SER A 39 -0.24 -14.79 2.88
C SER A 39 0.39 -14.25 4.16
N ASN A 40 1.49 -14.86 4.62
CA ASN A 40 2.29 -14.35 5.73
C ASN A 40 3.64 -13.76 5.28
N PHE A 41 3.90 -13.80 3.98
CA PHE A 41 5.09 -13.26 3.35
C PHE A 41 4.69 -12.47 2.11
N ALA A 42 5.29 -11.29 1.94
CA ALA A 42 5.14 -10.49 0.73
C ALA A 42 6.52 -10.04 0.25
N SER A 43 6.76 -10.10 -1.04
CA SER A 43 7.96 -9.54 -1.67
C SER A 43 7.59 -8.67 -2.85
N ILE A 44 8.37 -7.63 -3.08
CA ILE A 44 8.12 -6.62 -4.10
C ILE A 44 9.32 -6.57 -5.03
N GLN A 45 9.05 -6.63 -6.34
CA GLN A 45 10.04 -6.49 -7.39
C GLN A 45 9.64 -5.32 -8.29
N GLY A 46 10.49 -4.30 -8.35
CA GLY A 46 10.29 -3.17 -9.25
C GLY A 46 10.66 -3.53 -10.69
N GLY A 47 9.86 -3.08 -11.65
CA GLY A 47 10.14 -3.17 -13.08
C GLY A 47 9.85 -1.86 -13.80
N GLN A 48 10.09 -1.83 -15.12
CA GLN A 48 9.71 -0.66 -15.94
C GLN A 48 8.18 -0.60 -16.08
N GLY A 49 7.56 0.38 -15.42
CA GLY A 49 6.13 0.70 -15.56
C GLY A 49 5.17 -0.12 -14.69
N VAL A 50 5.63 -1.22 -14.07
CA VAL A 50 4.83 -2.03 -13.14
C VAL A 50 5.66 -2.48 -11.94
N VAL A 51 4.95 -2.75 -10.85
CA VAL A 51 5.47 -3.36 -9.62
C VAL A 51 4.89 -4.76 -9.51
N ILE A 52 5.74 -5.77 -9.41
CA ILE A 52 5.30 -7.15 -9.16
C ILE A 52 5.31 -7.38 -7.66
N VAL A 53 4.17 -7.82 -7.12
CA VAL A 53 4.03 -8.23 -5.73
C VAL A 53 3.73 -9.72 -5.68
N ASP A 54 4.61 -10.44 -5.00
CA ASP A 54 4.45 -11.85 -4.71
C ASP A 54 3.97 -12.02 -3.28
N PHE A 55 2.85 -12.72 -3.13
CA PHE A 55 2.27 -13.11 -1.86
C PHE A 55 2.44 -14.61 -1.67
N GLY A 56 2.93 -15.02 -0.51
CA GLY A 56 3.15 -16.42 -0.21
C GLY A 56 3.10 -16.77 1.26
N PHE A 57 3.36 -18.04 1.50
CA PHE A 57 3.43 -18.65 2.81
C PHE A 57 4.84 -19.17 3.07
N LEU A 58 5.51 -18.56 4.05
CA LEU A 58 6.68 -19.12 4.71
C LEU A 58 6.22 -20.05 5.83
N ASP A 59 6.68 -21.30 5.77
CA ASP A 59 6.32 -22.29 6.77
C ASP A 59 6.95 -21.93 8.14
N PRO A 60 6.13 -21.82 9.21
CA PRO A 60 6.63 -21.44 10.54
C PRO A 60 7.67 -22.41 11.11
N GLN A 61 7.57 -23.71 10.81
CA GLN A 61 8.58 -24.69 11.25
C GLN A 61 9.91 -24.42 10.57
N THR A 62 9.89 -24.09 9.28
CA THR A 62 11.09 -23.71 8.53
C THR A 62 11.75 -22.48 9.16
N MET A 63 10.96 -21.46 9.54
CA MET A 63 11.47 -20.27 10.24
C MET A 63 12.03 -20.59 11.63
N ASN A 64 11.41 -21.51 12.37
CA ASN A 64 11.90 -21.95 13.67
C ASN A 64 13.25 -22.66 13.56
N THR A 65 13.40 -23.58 12.60
CA THR A 65 14.67 -24.25 12.32
C THR A 65 15.74 -23.23 11.93
N LEU A 66 15.39 -22.25 11.09
CA LEU A 66 16.31 -21.18 10.70
C LEU A 66 16.81 -20.39 11.92
N ASN A 67 15.90 -19.98 12.79
CA ASN A 67 16.23 -19.27 14.03
C ASN A 67 17.13 -20.10 14.96
N GLN A 68 16.94 -21.42 15.03
CA GLN A 68 17.81 -22.31 15.82
C GLN A 68 19.22 -22.42 15.21
N LEU A 69 19.34 -22.50 13.88
CA LEU A 69 20.63 -22.52 13.20
C LEU A 69 21.41 -21.23 13.47
N VAL A 70 20.74 -20.07 13.36
CA VAL A 70 21.32 -18.75 13.68
C VAL A 70 21.82 -18.70 15.13
N ARG A 71 20.97 -19.09 16.09
CA ARG A 71 21.31 -19.07 17.52
C ARG A 71 22.45 -20.02 17.88
N SER A 72 22.61 -21.12 17.15
CA SER A 72 23.67 -22.11 17.38
C SER A 72 24.97 -21.80 16.63
N GLY A 73 25.05 -20.68 15.91
CA GLY A 73 26.23 -20.32 15.11
C GLY A 73 26.51 -21.27 13.94
N LYS A 74 25.51 -22.07 13.56
CA LYS A 74 25.62 -23.02 12.45
C LYS A 74 25.38 -22.30 11.13
N ARG A 75 25.90 -22.89 10.04
CA ARG A 75 25.67 -22.37 8.69
C ARG A 75 24.17 -22.35 8.39
N VAL A 76 23.69 -21.17 8.03
CA VAL A 76 22.33 -20.92 7.57
C VAL A 76 22.30 -21.17 6.05
N PRO A 77 21.24 -21.78 5.50
CA PRO A 77 21.10 -21.92 4.05
C PRO A 77 21.00 -20.55 3.37
N ASP A 78 21.60 -20.44 2.19
CA ASP A 78 21.60 -19.19 1.41
C ASP A 78 20.20 -18.85 0.86
N THR A 79 19.33 -19.86 0.75
CA THR A 79 17.95 -19.73 0.26
C THR A 79 16.98 -20.57 1.08
N VAL A 80 15.79 -20.02 1.34
CA VAL A 80 14.67 -20.72 1.96
C VAL A 80 13.49 -20.71 1.00
N GLY A 81 12.86 -21.86 0.79
CA GLY A 81 11.67 -21.97 -0.06
C GLY A 81 10.42 -21.39 0.61
N ALA A 82 9.63 -20.65 -0.15
CA ALA A 82 8.28 -20.23 0.22
C ALA A 82 7.26 -20.86 -0.74
N ARG A 83 6.01 -21.03 -0.29
CA ARG A 83 4.90 -21.42 -1.17
C ARG A 83 4.22 -20.16 -1.71
N MET A 84 4.13 -20.02 -3.03
CA MET A 84 3.43 -18.89 -3.65
C MET A 84 1.91 -19.05 -3.49
N SER A 85 1.24 -18.01 -3.01
CA SER A 85 -0.23 -17.92 -2.95
C SER A 85 -0.78 -17.19 -4.17
N CYS A 86 -0.25 -16.00 -4.48
CA CYS A 86 -0.60 -15.25 -5.68
C CYS A 86 0.49 -14.26 -6.10
N ARG A 87 0.46 -13.87 -7.38
CA ARG A 87 1.32 -12.83 -7.96
C ARG A 87 0.43 -11.76 -8.59
N ILE A 88 0.68 -10.50 -8.24
CA ILE A 88 -0.06 -9.35 -8.76
C ILE A 88 0.92 -8.39 -9.44
N ALA A 89 0.59 -7.98 -10.66
CA ALA A 89 1.23 -6.84 -11.31
C ALA A 89 0.41 -5.58 -11.00
N LEU A 90 1.03 -4.61 -10.35
CA LEU A 90 0.45 -3.32 -10.03
C LEU A 90 1.02 -2.25 -10.97
N SER A 91 0.19 -1.30 -11.39
CA SER A 91 0.73 -0.04 -11.90
C SER A 91 1.49 0.68 -10.79
N VAL A 92 2.43 1.55 -11.17
CA VAL A 92 3.19 2.36 -10.20
C VAL A 92 2.27 3.20 -9.32
N GLU A 93 1.21 3.77 -9.90
CA GLU A 93 0.21 4.55 -9.16
C GLU A 93 -0.55 3.70 -8.15
N ALA A 94 -1.01 2.50 -8.54
CA ALA A 94 -1.69 1.58 -7.63
C ALA A 94 -0.79 1.15 -6.47
N ALA A 95 0.51 0.93 -6.74
CA ALA A 95 1.49 0.61 -5.71
C ALA A 95 1.68 1.77 -4.71
N HIS A 96 1.77 3.03 -5.18
CA HIS A 96 1.83 4.20 -4.30
C HIS A 96 0.58 4.35 -3.43
N ASN A 97 -0.61 4.20 -4.02
CA ASN A 97 -1.87 4.28 -3.29
C ASN A 97 -1.99 3.16 -2.23
N LEU A 98 -1.57 1.95 -2.57
CA LEU A 98 -1.53 0.83 -1.62
C LEU A 98 -0.57 1.11 -0.46
N ALA A 99 0.65 1.58 -0.74
CA ALA A 99 1.63 1.93 0.28
C ALA A 99 1.09 3.00 1.24
N HIS A 100 0.43 4.03 0.69
CA HIS A 100 -0.18 5.08 1.50
C HIS A 100 -1.31 4.55 2.40
N GLN A 101 -2.19 3.69 1.88
CA GLN A 101 -3.27 3.06 2.67
C GLN A 101 -2.73 2.16 3.78
N LEU A 102 -1.71 1.35 3.48
CA LEU A 102 -1.05 0.49 4.48
C LEU A 102 -0.41 1.32 5.59
N ASN A 103 0.30 2.39 5.23
CA ASN A 103 0.90 3.29 6.22
C ASN A 103 -0.15 3.93 7.12
N GLN A 104 -1.24 4.43 6.56
CA GLN A 104 -2.35 5.00 7.35
C GLN A 104 -2.99 3.96 8.27
N LEU A 105 -3.17 2.72 7.81
CA LEU A 105 -3.76 1.66 8.63
C LEU A 105 -2.83 1.25 9.79
N LEU A 106 -1.53 1.11 9.52
CA LEU A 106 -0.55 0.63 10.51
C LEU A 106 -0.11 1.72 11.50
N GLN A 107 -0.22 3.00 11.13
CA GLN A 107 0.09 4.14 12.01
C GLN A 107 -1.06 4.49 12.95
N LYS A 108 -2.29 4.07 12.67
CA LYS A 108 -3.41 4.16 13.62
C LYS A 108 -3.18 3.14 14.75
N LYS A 109 -2.45 3.56 15.78
CA LYS A 109 -2.32 2.86 17.06
C LYS A 109 -2.66 3.80 18.20
#